data_AF-A0A409VDK7-F1
#
_entry.id   AF-A0A409VDK7-F1
#
_cell.length_a   1.000
_cell.length_b   1.000
_cell.length_c   1.000
_cell.angle_alpha   90.00
_cell.angle_beta   90.00
_cell.angle_gamma   90.00
#
_symmetry.space_group_name_H-M   'P 1'
#
loop_
_entity.id
_entity.type
_entity.pdbx_description
1 polymer ?
#
loop_
_entity_poly.entity_id
_entity_poly.type
_entity_poly.pdbx_seq_one_letter_code
_entity_poly.pdbx_strand_id
1 'polypeptide(L)'
;MNLSIQLLCAFLLSWSSLANGLYLLRKRATVCNGSSALCDRKYGNTTFLTAHNSFAFSSNPLALARTQAVDIPTQMNIGARTLQGQAHMRALFDGGLVEDYLKKVKTFLDANPYEVFTFIFTNPDRQSIPGVWKPAFDAAGITPLAYVPPSRPMKRNDWPTLRELIDTNKRVIVFLDAGADGSDGGVVDFILPQFQMVWEDPFSPTDANFPCSIQRTSGPLSNDDHMHLINHNLNRNIIPIGDGVLVSDFVNAPKTNSVDSILAHANGCAPLSQGRAPNFVLLDYIDIGQGKKTVDMLNGLSV
;
A
#
# COMPACT_ATOMS: atom_id res chain seq x y z
N MET A 1 -69.79 42.28 29.86
CA MET A 1 -68.51 42.91 30.28
C MET A 1 -67.52 41.76 30.49
N ASN A 2 -66.59 41.56 29.53
CA ASN A 2 -65.24 40.92 29.57
C ASN A 2 -64.98 39.71 30.51
N LEU A 3 -64.26 38.62 30.19
CA LEU A 3 -63.17 38.40 29.21
C LEU A 3 -62.78 36.88 29.15
N SER A 4 -62.32 36.43 27.97
CA SER A 4 -61.29 35.40 27.57
C SER A 4 -60.92 34.20 28.48
N ILE A 5 -60.92 32.93 28.03
CA ILE A 5 -60.12 32.19 27.01
C ILE A 5 -58.62 32.01 27.38
N GLN A 6 -58.17 30.74 27.35
CA GLN A 6 -56.80 30.15 27.45
C GLN A 6 -56.36 29.80 28.90
N LEU A 7 -55.71 28.67 29.23
CA LEU A 7 -54.79 27.80 28.48
C LEU A 7 -54.96 26.31 28.86
N LEU A 8 -54.85 25.42 27.87
CA LEU A 8 -54.39 24.04 28.05
C LEU A 8 -52.90 24.05 28.43
N CYS A 9 -52.53 23.39 29.54
CA CYS A 9 -51.15 22.96 29.78
C CYS A 9 -51.09 21.44 29.68
N ALA A 10 -50.77 20.95 28.49
CA ALA A 10 -50.33 19.57 28.28
C ALA A 10 -48.91 19.43 28.84
N PHE A 11 -48.75 18.62 29.89
CA PHE A 11 -47.45 18.18 30.37
C PHE A 11 -46.86 17.17 29.38
N LEU A 12 -46.10 17.66 28.39
CA LEU A 12 -45.17 16.83 27.64
C LEU A 12 -43.90 16.65 28.48
N LEU A 13 -43.79 15.51 29.15
CA LEU A 13 -42.53 15.03 29.71
C LEU A 13 -41.59 14.76 28.54
N SER A 14 -40.65 15.68 28.30
CA SER A 14 -39.50 15.44 27.45
C SER A 14 -38.61 14.41 28.13
N TRP A 15 -38.72 13.15 27.71
CA TRP A 15 -37.64 12.19 27.89
C TRP A 15 -36.49 12.66 27.02
N SER A 16 -35.58 13.44 27.60
CA SER A 16 -34.22 13.57 27.09
C SER A 16 -33.58 12.18 27.17
N SER A 17 -33.60 11.46 26.06
CA SER A 17 -32.75 10.31 25.82
C SER A 17 -31.31 10.79 25.90
N LEU A 18 -30.73 10.71 27.10
CA LEU A 18 -29.29 10.65 27.30
C LEU A 18 -28.82 9.36 26.63
N ALA A 19 -28.67 9.41 25.31
CA ALA A 19 -27.83 8.45 24.62
C ALA A 19 -26.44 8.60 25.25
N ASN A 20 -26.11 7.66 26.13
CA ASN A 20 -24.76 7.42 26.60
C ASN A 20 -23.91 7.12 25.37
N GLY A 21 -23.42 8.16 24.71
CA GLY A 21 -22.31 8.05 23.80
C GLY A 21 -21.13 7.59 24.63
N LEU A 22 -20.92 6.26 24.70
CA LEU A 22 -19.62 5.71 25.02
C LEU A 22 -18.68 6.23 23.93
N TYR A 23 -18.10 7.40 24.17
CA TYR A 23 -16.82 7.74 23.58
C TYR A 23 -15.86 6.71 24.14
N LEU A 24 -15.67 5.62 23.39
CA LEU A 24 -14.52 4.75 23.57
C LEU A 24 -13.31 5.67 23.41
N LEU A 25 -12.72 6.07 24.53
CA LEU A 25 -11.45 6.79 24.56
C LEU A 25 -10.41 5.85 23.95
N ARG A 26 -10.26 5.94 22.63
CA ARG A 26 -9.27 5.14 21.92
C ARG A 26 -7.91 5.69 22.30
N LYS A 27 -7.12 4.87 22.99
CA LYS A 27 -5.78 5.23 23.42
C LYS A 27 -4.95 5.56 22.18
N ARG A 28 -4.46 6.80 22.11
CA ARG A 28 -3.55 7.30 21.07
C ARG A 28 -2.42 6.30 20.84
N ALA A 29 -2.16 5.96 19.58
CA ALA A 29 -1.06 5.06 19.26
C ALA A 29 0.29 5.66 19.72
N THR A 30 1.11 4.83 20.36
CA THR A 30 2.44 5.17 20.87
C THR A 30 3.56 4.48 20.10
N VAL A 31 3.21 3.45 19.31
CA VAL A 31 4.05 2.74 18.37
C VAL A 31 3.24 2.63 17.07
N CYS A 32 3.87 2.90 15.93
CA CYS A 32 3.24 2.87 14.62
C CYS A 32 4.17 2.12 13.68
N ASN A 33 3.70 1.06 13.03
CA ASN A 33 4.54 0.17 12.21
C ASN A 33 5.82 -0.28 12.94
N GLY A 34 5.69 -0.64 14.22
CA GLY A 34 6.79 -1.14 15.05
C GLY A 34 7.71 -0.08 15.66
N SER A 35 7.52 1.22 15.39
CA SER A 35 8.35 2.29 15.97
C SER A 35 7.55 3.52 16.42
N SER A 36 7.90 4.08 17.58
CA SER A 36 7.31 5.33 18.07
C SER A 36 7.72 6.54 17.21
N ALA A 37 8.92 6.50 16.62
CA ALA A 37 9.45 7.56 15.76
C ALA A 37 8.67 7.72 14.44
N LEU A 38 7.91 6.69 14.05
CA LEU A 38 7.07 6.74 12.85
C LEU A 38 5.69 7.33 13.10
N CYS A 39 5.25 7.46 14.35
CA CYS A 39 3.87 7.87 14.63
C CYS A 39 3.55 9.29 14.14
N ASP A 40 4.44 10.26 14.34
CA ASP A 40 4.22 11.65 13.88
C ASP A 40 4.69 11.87 12.43
N ARG A 41 5.17 10.83 11.75
CA ARG A 41 5.57 10.90 10.36
C ARG A 41 4.35 10.77 9.45
N LYS A 42 4.27 11.67 8.46
CA LYS A 42 3.28 11.57 7.38
C LYS A 42 3.48 10.29 6.58
N TYR A 43 2.39 9.64 6.18
CA TYR A 43 2.44 8.46 5.32
C TYR A 43 3.25 8.74 4.04
N GLY A 44 3.01 9.88 3.39
CA GLY A 44 3.77 10.30 2.21
C GLY A 44 5.25 10.61 2.46
N ASN A 45 5.71 10.66 3.71
CA ASN A 45 7.12 10.81 4.05
C ASN A 45 7.72 9.56 4.75
N THR A 46 7.04 8.42 4.67
CA THR A 46 7.49 7.15 5.26
C THR A 46 7.90 6.17 4.15
N THR A 47 9.00 5.44 4.38
CA THR A 47 9.45 4.34 3.51
C THR A 47 8.88 3.03 4.03
N PHE A 48 8.34 2.20 3.14
CA PHE A 48 7.78 0.89 3.45
C PHE A 48 8.54 -0.21 2.70
N LEU A 49 8.76 -1.33 3.40
CA LEU A 49 9.19 -2.57 2.77
C LEU A 49 8.01 -3.14 1.97
N THR A 50 8.24 -3.34 0.67
CA THR A 50 7.20 -3.74 -0.28
C THR A 50 7.57 -5.07 -0.93
N ALA A 51 6.66 -6.05 -0.86
CA ALA A 51 6.83 -7.34 -1.53
C ALA A 51 6.26 -7.31 -2.95
N HIS A 52 7.09 -7.64 -3.95
CA HIS A 52 6.71 -7.71 -5.36
C HIS A 52 5.96 -8.99 -5.70
N ASN A 53 4.82 -8.86 -6.40
CA ASN A 53 3.92 -9.97 -6.73
C ASN A 53 3.77 -10.95 -5.57
N SER A 54 3.51 -10.42 -4.37
CA SER A 54 3.64 -11.16 -3.09
C SER A 54 2.88 -12.48 -3.01
N PHE A 55 1.83 -12.65 -3.84
CA PHE A 55 1.07 -13.89 -3.99
C PHE A 55 1.84 -15.01 -4.70
N ALA A 56 2.81 -14.67 -5.56
CA ALA A 56 3.58 -15.59 -6.38
C ALA A 56 4.74 -16.21 -5.59
N PHE A 57 4.42 -16.80 -4.43
CA PHE A 57 5.40 -17.49 -3.61
C PHE A 57 5.48 -18.97 -3.94
N SER A 58 6.68 -19.53 -3.91
CA SER A 58 6.89 -20.98 -4.00
C SER A 58 8.18 -21.39 -3.32
N SER A 59 8.14 -22.48 -2.56
CA SER A 59 9.33 -23.15 -2.05
C SER A 59 10.06 -23.97 -3.12
N ASN A 60 9.43 -24.21 -4.28
CA ASN A 60 10.07 -24.90 -5.40
C ASN A 60 10.94 -23.91 -6.18
N PRO A 61 12.28 -24.07 -6.18
CA PRO A 61 13.17 -23.17 -6.91
C PRO A 61 12.98 -23.21 -8.43
N LEU A 62 12.35 -24.26 -8.96
CA LEU A 62 12.06 -24.43 -10.39
C LEU A 62 10.75 -23.75 -10.83
N ALA A 63 9.96 -23.20 -9.90
CA ALA A 63 8.77 -22.43 -10.27
C ALA A 63 9.19 -21.05 -10.83
N LEU A 64 9.35 -20.97 -12.16
CA LEU A 64 9.95 -19.81 -12.84
C LEU A 64 9.18 -18.49 -12.66
N ALA A 65 7.86 -18.57 -12.40
CA ALA A 65 7.02 -17.40 -12.18
C ALA A 65 6.99 -16.93 -10.71
N ARG A 66 7.72 -17.58 -9.81
CA ARG A 66 7.77 -17.17 -8.40
C ARG A 66 8.59 -15.88 -8.24
N THR A 67 8.12 -15.01 -7.37
CA THR A 67 8.83 -13.79 -6.95
C THR A 67 9.19 -13.82 -5.47
N GLN A 68 8.58 -14.73 -4.69
CA GLN A 68 8.81 -14.89 -3.26
C GLN A 68 9.13 -16.35 -2.91
N ALA A 69 9.88 -16.58 -1.83
CA ALA A 69 10.15 -17.91 -1.30
C ALA A 69 9.25 -18.27 -0.10
N VAL A 70 8.58 -17.26 0.48
CA VAL A 70 7.77 -17.37 1.69
C VAL A 70 6.35 -16.86 1.48
N ASP A 71 5.40 -17.39 2.24
CA ASP A 71 3.99 -17.03 2.14
C ASP A 71 3.68 -15.61 2.64
N ILE A 72 2.49 -15.11 2.33
CA ILE A 72 2.06 -13.74 2.65
C ILE A 72 2.11 -13.43 4.17
N PRO A 73 1.61 -14.30 5.08
CA PRO A 73 1.78 -14.08 6.51
C PRO A 73 3.25 -13.91 6.93
N THR A 74 4.15 -14.74 6.41
CA THR A 74 5.59 -14.63 6.69
C THR A 74 6.16 -13.32 6.17
N GLN A 75 5.75 -12.87 4.97
CA GLN A 75 6.16 -11.58 4.42
C GLN A 75 5.78 -10.40 5.33
N MET A 76 4.55 -10.40 5.87
CA MET A 76 4.10 -9.37 6.82
C MET A 76 4.86 -9.43 8.15
N ASN A 77 5.20 -10.64 8.64
CA ASN A 77 5.99 -10.83 9.86
C ASN A 77 7.44 -10.37 9.72
N ILE A 78 8.03 -10.46 8.52
CA ILE A 78 9.36 -9.89 8.22
C ILE A 78 9.34 -8.36 8.31
N GLY A 79 8.17 -7.74 8.15
CA GLY A 79 7.98 -6.30 8.24
C GLY A 79 7.48 -5.66 6.95
N ALA A 80 7.03 -6.45 5.96
CA ALA A 80 6.32 -5.90 4.82
C ALA A 80 5.07 -5.15 5.32
N ARG A 81 4.94 -3.90 4.86
CA ARG A 81 3.76 -3.05 5.12
C ARG A 81 3.12 -2.54 3.84
N THR A 82 3.69 -2.95 2.72
CA THR A 82 3.06 -2.85 1.42
C THR A 82 3.17 -4.21 0.73
N LEU A 83 2.07 -4.68 0.16
CA LEU A 83 2.13 -5.83 -0.74
C LEU A 83 1.67 -5.40 -2.11
N GLN A 84 2.53 -5.65 -3.10
CA GLN A 84 2.17 -5.51 -4.50
C GLN A 84 1.61 -6.84 -5.01
N GLY A 85 0.56 -6.77 -5.81
CA GLY A 85 -0.03 -7.92 -6.48
C GLY A 85 -0.62 -7.55 -7.83
N GLN A 86 -1.01 -8.57 -8.59
CA GLN A 86 -1.64 -8.40 -9.91
C GLN A 86 -2.89 -9.27 -9.95
N ALA A 87 -3.96 -8.77 -10.55
CA ALA A 87 -5.17 -9.53 -10.74
C ALA A 87 -5.46 -9.71 -12.23
N HIS A 88 -5.61 -10.98 -12.62
CA HIS A 88 -6.05 -11.36 -13.95
C HIS A 88 -7.26 -12.29 -13.83
N MET A 89 -8.08 -12.31 -14.87
CA MET A 89 -9.08 -13.35 -15.11
C MET A 89 -8.43 -14.67 -15.53
N ARG A 90 -7.23 -14.62 -16.12
CA ARG A 90 -6.39 -15.77 -16.46
C ARG A 90 -4.93 -15.44 -16.20
N ALA A 91 -4.25 -16.20 -15.35
CA ALA A 91 -2.88 -15.92 -14.94
C ALA A 91 -1.94 -17.09 -15.26
N LEU A 92 -0.65 -16.77 -15.46
CA LEU A 92 0.42 -17.77 -15.59
C LEU A 92 0.75 -18.44 -14.23
N PHE A 93 0.63 -17.69 -13.14
CA PHE A 93 0.73 -18.18 -11.77
C PHE A 93 -0.56 -17.81 -11.03
N ASP A 94 -1.26 -18.83 -10.53
CA ASP A 94 -2.49 -18.64 -9.75
C ASP A 94 -2.17 -18.67 -8.25
N GLY A 95 -2.20 -17.50 -7.61
CA GLY A 95 -2.04 -17.34 -6.16
C GLY A 95 -3.35 -17.42 -5.37
N GLY A 96 -4.47 -17.71 -6.04
CA GLY A 96 -5.82 -17.67 -5.48
C GLY A 96 -6.56 -16.35 -5.74
N LEU A 97 -7.78 -16.28 -5.21
CA LEU A 97 -8.65 -15.11 -5.38
C LEU A 97 -8.11 -13.88 -4.67
N VAL A 98 -8.34 -12.71 -5.24
CA VAL A 98 -8.05 -11.40 -4.61
C VAL A 98 -8.72 -11.32 -3.23
N GLU A 99 -9.93 -11.85 -3.06
CA GLU A 99 -10.62 -11.90 -1.78
C GLU A 99 -9.84 -12.68 -0.71
N ASP A 100 -9.32 -13.87 -1.03
CA ASP A 100 -8.56 -14.70 -0.08
C ASP A 100 -7.22 -14.04 0.28
N TYR A 101 -6.59 -13.40 -0.70
CA TYR A 101 -5.40 -12.59 -0.49
C TYR A 101 -5.67 -11.43 0.50
N LEU A 102 -6.78 -10.69 0.30
CA LEU A 102 -7.20 -9.60 1.19
C LEU A 102 -7.55 -10.11 2.60
N LYS A 103 -8.20 -11.28 2.72
CA LYS A 103 -8.53 -11.91 4.02
C LYS A 103 -7.29 -12.25 4.86
N LYS A 104 -6.18 -12.64 4.23
CA LYS A 104 -4.90 -12.87 4.94
C LYS A 104 -4.40 -11.57 5.58
N VAL A 105 -4.44 -10.46 4.86
CA VAL A 105 -4.06 -9.15 5.39
C VAL A 105 -5.05 -8.65 6.44
N LYS A 106 -6.36 -8.85 6.24
CA LYS A 106 -7.37 -8.52 7.24
C LYS A 106 -7.09 -9.22 8.58
N THR A 107 -6.78 -10.51 8.52
CA THR A 107 -6.42 -11.31 9.71
C THR A 107 -5.19 -10.72 10.42
N PHE A 108 -4.16 -10.35 9.66
CA PHE A 108 -2.98 -9.68 10.20
C PHE A 108 -3.33 -8.33 10.86
N LEU A 109 -4.14 -7.50 10.20
CA LEU A 109 -4.53 -6.19 10.72
C LEU A 109 -5.39 -6.29 11.98
N ASP A 110 -6.24 -7.31 12.10
CA ASP A 110 -7.02 -7.55 13.31
C ASP A 110 -6.14 -7.91 14.50
N ALA A 111 -5.11 -8.72 14.28
CA ALA A 111 -4.14 -9.07 15.30
C ALA A 111 -3.17 -7.90 15.63
N ASN A 112 -2.98 -6.97 14.70
CA ASN A 112 -2.00 -5.88 14.81
C ASN A 112 -2.67 -4.51 14.59
N PRO A 113 -3.29 -3.91 15.62
CA PRO A 113 -4.10 -2.70 15.48
C PRO A 113 -3.30 -1.41 15.23
N TYR A 114 -1.98 -1.45 15.39
CA TYR A 114 -1.07 -0.30 15.25
C TYR A 114 -0.29 -0.31 13.92
N GLU A 115 -0.84 -1.00 12.93
CA GLU A 115 -0.26 -1.17 11.61
C GLU A 115 -1.04 -0.39 10.56
N VAL A 116 -0.33 0.47 9.82
CA VAL A 116 -0.75 1.06 8.55
C VAL A 116 -0.22 0.19 7.42
N PHE A 117 -1.08 -0.17 6.49
CA PHE A 117 -0.80 -1.13 5.44
C PHE A 117 -1.26 -0.64 4.08
N THR A 118 -0.48 -0.95 3.05
CA THR A 118 -0.77 -0.52 1.69
C THR A 118 -0.90 -1.70 0.75
N PHE A 119 -1.91 -1.65 -0.11
CA PHE A 119 -1.99 -2.49 -1.29
C PHE A 119 -1.61 -1.68 -2.51
N ILE A 120 -0.77 -2.26 -3.38
CA ILE A 120 -0.54 -1.76 -4.73
C ILE A 120 -0.94 -2.89 -5.67
N PHE A 121 -2.01 -2.70 -6.43
CA PHE A 121 -2.47 -3.71 -7.37
C PHE A 121 -2.26 -3.26 -8.81
N THR A 122 -1.96 -4.22 -9.68
CA THR A 122 -2.13 -4.02 -11.12
C THR A 122 -3.48 -4.57 -11.58
N ASN A 123 -4.12 -3.87 -12.52
CA ASN A 123 -5.39 -4.23 -13.16
C ASN A 123 -5.23 -4.36 -14.68
N PRO A 124 -4.37 -5.27 -15.15
CA PRO A 124 -4.02 -5.41 -16.57
C PRO A 124 -5.23 -5.77 -17.44
N ASP A 125 -6.17 -6.55 -16.91
CA ASP A 125 -7.39 -6.96 -17.62
C ASP A 125 -8.50 -5.89 -17.56
N ARG A 126 -8.20 -4.70 -17.02
CA ARG A 126 -9.10 -3.53 -16.91
C ARG A 126 -10.47 -3.88 -16.33
N GLN A 127 -10.47 -4.71 -15.28
CA GLN A 127 -11.69 -5.12 -14.61
C GLN A 127 -12.34 -3.94 -13.89
N SER A 128 -13.67 -3.95 -13.82
CA SER A 128 -14.46 -2.86 -13.24
C SER A 128 -14.08 -2.61 -11.78
N ILE A 129 -13.77 -1.36 -11.44
CA ILE A 129 -13.45 -0.97 -10.06
C ILE A 129 -14.66 -1.14 -9.14
N PRO A 130 -15.85 -0.57 -9.44
CA PRO A 130 -17.03 -0.76 -8.59
C PRO A 130 -17.64 -2.17 -8.71
N GLY A 131 -17.53 -2.84 -9.86
CA GLY A 131 -18.21 -4.10 -10.12
C GLY A 131 -17.42 -5.36 -9.73
N VAL A 132 -16.08 -5.30 -9.71
CA VAL A 132 -15.22 -6.46 -9.44
C VAL A 132 -14.32 -6.20 -8.24
N TRP A 133 -13.57 -5.10 -8.23
CA TRP A 133 -12.60 -4.82 -7.17
C TRP A 133 -13.27 -4.51 -5.83
N LYS A 134 -14.21 -3.57 -5.79
CA LYS A 134 -14.90 -3.18 -4.54
C LYS A 134 -15.58 -4.35 -3.83
N PRO A 135 -16.35 -5.24 -4.51
CA PRO A 135 -16.94 -6.41 -3.87
C PRO A 135 -15.91 -7.32 -3.17
N ALA A 136 -14.71 -7.49 -3.74
CA ALA A 136 -13.66 -8.28 -3.09
C ALA A 136 -13.16 -7.62 -1.79
N PHE A 137 -13.00 -6.29 -1.76
CA PHE A 137 -12.64 -5.55 -0.55
C PHE A 137 -13.74 -5.59 0.53
N ASP A 138 -15.00 -5.52 0.11
CA ASP A 138 -16.16 -5.64 1.02
C ASP A 138 -16.23 -7.04 1.62
N ALA A 139 -16.14 -8.08 0.81
CA ALA A 139 -16.20 -9.49 1.23
C ALA A 139 -15.03 -9.89 2.15
N ALA A 140 -13.84 -9.31 1.93
CA ALA A 140 -12.69 -9.50 2.81
C ALA A 140 -12.75 -8.67 4.10
N GLY A 141 -13.71 -7.75 4.23
CA GLY A 141 -13.84 -6.87 5.39
C GLY A 141 -12.76 -5.79 5.50
N ILE A 142 -12.10 -5.43 4.39
CA ILE A 142 -11.06 -4.40 4.36
C ILE A 142 -11.67 -2.99 4.23
N THR A 143 -12.78 -2.83 3.51
CA THR A 143 -13.42 -1.52 3.27
C THR A 143 -13.57 -0.64 4.53
N PRO A 144 -13.98 -1.16 5.70
CA PRO A 144 -14.07 -0.34 6.92
C PRO A 144 -12.73 0.28 7.38
N LEU A 145 -11.60 -0.37 7.07
CA LEU A 145 -10.25 0.06 7.40
C LEU A 145 -9.63 0.97 6.33
N ALA A 146 -10.24 1.05 5.14
CA ALA A 146 -9.68 1.77 4.00
C ALA A 146 -9.77 3.28 4.20
N TYR A 147 -8.66 3.98 3.94
CA TYR A 147 -8.58 5.43 3.98
C TYR A 147 -9.19 6.04 2.72
N VAL A 148 -10.15 6.95 2.93
CA VAL A 148 -10.72 7.79 1.87
C VAL A 148 -10.07 9.16 1.99
N PRO A 149 -9.27 9.59 1.00
CA PRO A 149 -8.64 10.89 1.04
C PRO A 149 -9.65 12.02 0.84
N PRO A 150 -9.44 13.20 1.45
CA PRO A 150 -10.29 14.38 1.24
C PRO A 150 -10.19 14.96 -0.17
N SER A 151 -9.12 14.65 -0.92
CA SER A 151 -8.94 15.01 -2.31
C SER A 151 -8.33 13.86 -3.12
N ARG A 152 -8.67 13.77 -4.41
CA ARG A 152 -8.04 12.85 -5.37
C ARG A 152 -7.58 13.67 -6.59
N PRO A 153 -6.26 13.76 -6.86
CA PRO A 153 -5.15 13.13 -6.15
C PRO A 153 -4.77 13.78 -4.80
N MET A 154 -3.96 13.08 -3.99
CA MET A 154 -3.31 13.60 -2.78
C MET A 154 -1.85 13.91 -3.07
N LYS A 155 -1.36 15.11 -2.74
CA LYS A 155 0.08 15.39 -2.79
C LYS A 155 0.80 14.64 -1.68
N ARG A 156 2.09 14.37 -1.89
CA ARG A 156 2.96 13.69 -0.93
C ARG A 156 2.90 14.28 0.48
N ASN A 157 2.83 15.60 0.60
CA ASN A 157 2.80 16.29 1.89
C ASN A 157 1.38 16.41 2.49
N ASP A 158 0.33 16.07 1.76
CA ASP A 158 -1.05 16.19 2.23
C ASP A 158 -1.52 14.95 3.00
N TRP A 159 -0.77 13.85 2.90
CA TRP A 159 -1.07 12.62 3.61
C TRP A 159 -1.04 12.80 5.14
N PRO A 160 -1.97 12.20 5.88
CA PRO A 160 -1.96 12.20 7.35
C PRO A 160 -0.76 11.46 7.91
N THR A 161 -0.50 11.66 9.19
CA THR A 161 0.47 10.88 9.96
C THR A 161 0.02 9.44 10.12
N LEU A 162 0.98 8.52 10.34
CA LEU A 162 0.63 7.12 10.61
C LEU A 162 -0.27 7.00 11.85
N ARG A 163 -0.02 7.84 12.86
CA ARG A 163 -0.83 7.86 14.07
C ARG A 163 -2.28 8.27 13.79
N GLU A 164 -2.51 9.30 12.98
CA GLU A 164 -3.87 9.72 12.61
C GLU A 164 -4.62 8.62 11.85
N LEU A 165 -3.95 7.91 10.94
CA LEU A 165 -4.52 6.75 10.23
C LEU A 165 -4.92 5.63 11.21
N ILE A 166 -4.05 5.34 12.19
CA ILE A 166 -4.30 4.32 13.20
C ILE A 166 -5.44 4.74 14.16
N ASP A 167 -5.37 5.94 14.71
CA ASP A 167 -6.31 6.46 15.70
C ASP A 167 -7.74 6.55 15.12
N THR A 168 -7.87 6.87 13.82
CA THR A 168 -9.17 6.86 13.09
C THR A 168 -9.57 5.50 12.53
N ASN A 169 -8.73 4.47 12.69
CA ASN A 169 -8.88 3.13 12.11
C ASN A 169 -8.93 3.10 10.58
N LYS A 170 -8.48 4.15 9.92
CA LYS A 170 -8.39 4.27 8.46
C LYS A 170 -6.97 3.94 8.02
N ARG A 171 -6.55 2.72 8.33
CA ARG A 171 -5.15 2.27 8.28
C ARG A 171 -4.82 1.37 7.10
N VAL A 172 -5.70 1.27 6.11
CA VAL A 172 -5.42 0.62 4.82
C VAL A 172 -5.44 1.65 3.70
N ILE A 173 -4.41 1.69 2.87
CA ILE A 173 -4.32 2.53 1.67
C ILE A 173 -4.26 1.61 0.45
N VAL A 174 -5.01 1.93 -0.60
CA VAL A 174 -5.11 1.08 -1.79
C VAL A 174 -4.77 1.89 -3.01
N PHE A 175 -3.77 1.46 -3.76
CA PHE A 175 -3.45 1.97 -5.10
C PHE A 175 -3.75 0.91 -6.16
N LEU A 176 -4.19 1.39 -7.32
CA LEU A 176 -4.43 0.58 -8.50
C LEU A 176 -3.82 1.28 -9.72
N ASP A 177 -3.10 0.54 -10.55
CA ASP A 177 -2.35 1.11 -11.67
C ASP A 177 -3.23 1.56 -12.86
N ALA A 178 -4.42 0.96 -13.02
CA ALA A 178 -5.36 1.25 -14.10
C ALA A 178 -6.82 1.27 -13.63
N GLY A 179 -7.60 2.21 -14.18
CA GLY A 179 -9.06 2.29 -14.01
C GLY A 179 -9.56 3.10 -12.81
N ALA A 180 -8.74 3.24 -11.75
CA ALA A 180 -9.12 3.95 -10.53
C ALA A 180 -9.27 5.48 -10.69
N ASP A 181 -8.86 6.03 -11.82
CA ASP A 181 -9.14 7.41 -12.26
C ASP A 181 -10.54 7.58 -12.88
N GLY A 182 -11.30 6.49 -13.02
CA GLY A 182 -12.63 6.47 -13.62
C GLY A 182 -12.65 6.03 -15.08
N SER A 183 -11.49 5.76 -15.69
CA SER A 183 -11.39 5.32 -17.09
C SER A 183 -12.07 3.98 -17.39
N ASP A 184 -12.29 3.13 -16.37
CA ASP A 184 -12.87 1.78 -16.51
C ASP A 184 -14.26 1.65 -15.88
N GLY A 185 -15.13 2.64 -16.10
CA GLY A 185 -16.57 2.52 -15.81
C GLY A 185 -17.00 2.88 -14.38
N GLY A 186 -16.14 3.54 -13.61
CA GLY A 186 -16.50 4.14 -12.33
C GLY A 186 -15.34 4.24 -11.35
N VAL A 187 -15.55 5.01 -10.27
CA VAL A 187 -14.57 5.19 -9.20
C VAL A 187 -15.06 4.54 -7.91
N VAL A 188 -14.10 4.12 -7.08
CA VAL A 188 -14.30 3.75 -5.68
C VAL A 188 -13.38 4.65 -4.87
N ASP A 189 -13.96 5.37 -3.92
CA ASP A 189 -13.33 6.48 -3.21
C ASP A 189 -11.99 6.12 -2.54
N PHE A 190 -11.89 4.92 -1.95
CA PHE A 190 -10.67 4.42 -1.30
C PHE A 190 -9.68 3.68 -2.21
N ILE A 191 -10.05 3.33 -3.46
CA ILE A 191 -9.13 2.64 -4.41
C ILE A 191 -8.50 3.71 -5.30
N LEU A 192 -7.26 4.10 -5.06
CA LEU A 192 -6.65 5.32 -5.59
C LEU A 192 -5.90 5.08 -6.93
N PRO A 193 -5.92 6.03 -7.88
CA PRO A 193 -5.13 5.91 -9.11
C PRO A 193 -3.65 6.06 -8.78
N GLN A 194 -2.90 4.97 -8.90
CA GLN A 194 -1.49 4.91 -8.51
C GLN A 194 -0.68 6.02 -9.18
N PHE A 195 -0.69 6.08 -10.51
CA PHE A 195 0.23 6.94 -11.25
C PHE A 195 -0.07 8.44 -11.16
N GLN A 196 -1.21 8.85 -10.59
CA GLN A 196 -1.49 10.25 -10.28
C GLN A 196 -0.93 10.69 -8.92
N MET A 197 -0.41 9.75 -8.11
CA MET A 197 0.07 9.98 -6.74
C MET A 197 1.43 9.33 -6.45
N VAL A 198 1.82 8.31 -7.21
CA VAL A 198 3.05 7.52 -7.09
C VAL A 198 3.65 7.33 -8.48
N TRP A 199 4.85 7.84 -8.72
CA TRP A 199 5.61 7.44 -9.91
C TRP A 199 6.50 6.24 -9.60
N GLU A 200 6.93 5.53 -10.65
CA GLU A 200 7.90 4.43 -10.53
C GLU A 200 9.11 4.68 -11.43
N ASP A 201 10.24 4.10 -11.07
CA ASP A 201 11.39 4.00 -11.96
C ASP A 201 11.20 2.84 -12.97
N PRO A 202 12.19 2.50 -13.83
CA PRO A 202 12.03 1.48 -14.87
C PRO A 202 11.42 0.16 -14.39
N PHE A 203 10.34 -0.26 -15.05
CA PHE A 203 9.66 -1.52 -14.78
C PHE A 203 10.48 -2.72 -15.30
N SER A 204 10.43 -3.83 -14.57
CA SER A 204 11.14 -5.09 -14.90
C SER A 204 12.64 -4.89 -15.16
N PRO A 205 13.40 -4.33 -14.21
CA PRO A 205 14.80 -3.99 -14.41
C PRO A 205 15.65 -5.25 -14.64
N THR A 206 16.62 -5.15 -15.55
CA THR A 206 17.64 -6.18 -15.81
C THR A 206 19.07 -5.67 -15.55
N ASP A 207 19.24 -4.37 -15.33
CA ASP A 207 20.50 -3.76 -14.91
C ASP A 207 20.58 -3.73 -13.37
N ALA A 208 21.57 -4.45 -12.82
CA ALA A 208 21.79 -4.55 -11.38
C ALA A 208 22.22 -3.22 -10.71
N ASN A 209 22.51 -2.16 -11.50
CA ASN A 209 22.77 -0.82 -10.99
C ASN A 209 21.51 0.01 -10.78
N PHE A 210 20.35 -0.44 -11.27
CA PHE A 210 19.05 0.24 -11.15
C PHE A 210 19.12 1.74 -11.53
N PRO A 211 19.45 2.07 -12.80
CA PRO A 211 19.51 3.45 -13.24
C PRO A 211 18.15 4.13 -13.11
N CYS A 212 18.06 5.14 -12.26
CA CYS A 212 16.80 5.78 -11.95
C CYS A 212 16.39 6.83 -13.01
N SER A 213 15.12 6.76 -13.41
CA SER A 213 14.45 7.77 -14.23
C SER A 213 12.98 7.76 -13.87
N ILE A 214 12.28 8.89 -13.95
CA ILE A 214 10.84 8.90 -13.68
C ILE A 214 10.12 8.24 -14.85
N GLN A 215 9.46 7.13 -14.58
CA GLN A 215 8.56 6.42 -15.49
C GLN A 215 7.19 6.26 -14.84
N ARG A 216 6.23 5.70 -15.58
CA ARG A 216 4.89 5.32 -15.09
C ARG A 216 4.31 6.38 -14.13
N THR A 217 4.07 7.57 -14.67
CA THR A 217 3.52 8.72 -13.95
C THR A 217 2.41 9.33 -14.79
N SER A 218 1.42 9.95 -14.16
CA SER A 218 0.35 10.67 -14.83
C SER A 218 -0.05 11.92 -14.05
N GLY A 219 -0.56 12.92 -14.77
CA GLY A 219 -1.07 14.13 -14.15
C GLY A 219 -2.32 13.86 -13.28
N PRO A 220 -2.80 14.84 -12.51
CA PRO A 220 -2.46 16.26 -12.62
C PRO A 220 -1.31 16.74 -11.73
N LEU A 221 -0.79 15.91 -10.83
CA LEU A 221 0.31 16.32 -9.95
C LEU A 221 1.63 16.47 -10.73
N SER A 222 2.49 17.37 -10.29
CA SER A 222 3.90 17.35 -10.73
C SER A 222 4.60 16.17 -10.08
N ASN A 223 5.67 15.65 -10.70
CA ASN A 223 6.47 14.56 -10.12
C ASN A 223 7.00 14.87 -8.71
N ASP A 224 7.23 16.15 -8.41
CA ASP A 224 7.64 16.65 -7.11
C ASP A 224 6.56 16.47 -6.01
N ASP A 225 5.29 16.50 -6.40
CA ASP A 225 4.16 16.28 -5.51
C ASP A 225 3.80 14.79 -5.36
N HIS A 226 4.45 13.89 -6.11
CA HIS A 226 4.23 12.45 -6.02
C HIS A 226 5.05 11.82 -4.88
N MET A 227 4.51 10.73 -4.32
CA MET A 227 5.31 9.67 -3.71
C MET A 227 6.06 8.88 -4.78
N HIS A 228 6.98 8.00 -4.39
CA HIS A 228 7.64 7.15 -5.39
C HIS A 228 7.92 5.74 -4.90
N LEU A 229 7.85 4.82 -5.86
CA LEU A 229 8.23 3.43 -5.72
C LEU A 229 9.51 3.19 -6.51
N ILE A 230 10.44 2.44 -5.91
CA ILE A 230 11.60 1.92 -6.61
C ILE A 230 11.41 0.43 -6.89
N ASN A 231 11.44 0.04 -8.17
CA ASN A 231 11.43 -1.31 -8.70
C ASN A 231 12.80 -1.94 -8.44
N HIS A 232 13.05 -2.36 -7.20
CA HIS A 232 14.31 -3.01 -6.81
C HIS A 232 14.19 -4.54 -6.85
N ASN A 233 13.63 -5.03 -7.96
CA ASN A 233 13.29 -6.43 -8.22
C ASN A 233 13.99 -6.90 -9.50
N LEU A 234 15.29 -7.21 -9.38
CA LEU A 234 16.15 -7.56 -10.52
C LEU A 234 15.64 -8.81 -11.25
N ASN A 235 15.54 -8.70 -12.58
CA ASN A 235 15.18 -9.78 -13.47
C ASN A 235 16.39 -10.29 -14.24
N ARG A 236 16.37 -11.59 -14.52
CA ARG A 236 17.32 -12.25 -15.43
C ARG A 236 16.59 -12.72 -16.66
N ASN A 237 17.14 -12.44 -17.84
CA ASN A 237 16.67 -13.03 -19.09
C ASN A 237 17.23 -14.45 -19.24
N ILE A 238 16.37 -15.46 -19.17
CA ILE A 238 16.75 -16.88 -19.29
C ILE A 238 16.70 -17.40 -20.73
N ILE A 239 16.04 -16.67 -21.64
CA ILE A 239 15.97 -17.00 -23.06
C ILE A 239 16.22 -15.70 -23.84
N PRO A 240 17.49 -15.34 -24.15
CA PRO A 240 17.82 -14.07 -24.81
C PRO A 240 17.57 -14.13 -26.33
N ILE A 241 16.36 -14.49 -26.73
CA ILE A 241 15.89 -14.56 -28.11
C ILE A 241 14.59 -13.75 -28.21
N GLY A 242 14.52 -12.79 -29.14
CA GLY A 242 13.38 -11.87 -29.24
C GLY A 242 13.27 -10.97 -27.99
N ASP A 243 12.05 -10.75 -27.49
CA ASP A 243 11.79 -10.01 -26.25
C ASP A 243 12.29 -10.75 -24.98
N GLY A 244 12.63 -12.03 -25.16
CA GLY A 244 13.15 -12.92 -24.14
C GLY A 244 12.16 -13.34 -23.06
N VAL A 245 12.66 -14.05 -22.05
CA VAL A 245 11.87 -14.50 -20.90
C VAL A 245 12.56 -14.03 -19.63
N LEU A 246 11.94 -13.06 -18.97
CA LEU A 246 12.41 -12.51 -17.71
C LEU A 246 11.87 -13.33 -16.55
N VAL A 247 12.75 -13.67 -15.61
CA VAL A 247 12.42 -14.28 -14.33
C VAL A 247 13.12 -13.52 -13.22
N SER A 248 12.51 -13.47 -12.03
CA SER A 248 13.13 -12.88 -10.85
C SER A 248 14.48 -13.53 -10.54
N ASP A 249 15.52 -12.73 -10.34
CA ASP A 249 16.89 -13.19 -10.13
C ASP A 249 17.11 -13.68 -8.69
N PHE A 250 16.61 -14.88 -8.41
CA PHE A 250 16.77 -15.53 -7.11
C PHE A 250 18.24 -15.73 -6.70
N VAL A 251 19.11 -16.04 -7.66
CA VAL A 251 20.51 -16.38 -7.38
C VAL A 251 21.26 -15.19 -6.79
N ASN A 252 20.99 -13.98 -7.32
CA ASN A 252 21.63 -12.77 -6.83
C ASN A 252 20.81 -12.01 -5.79
N ALA A 253 19.65 -12.54 -5.34
CA ALA A 253 18.81 -11.90 -4.34
C ALA A 253 19.55 -11.44 -3.06
N PRO A 254 20.52 -12.20 -2.49
CA PRO A 254 21.29 -11.70 -1.34
C PRO A 254 22.10 -10.42 -1.63
N LYS A 255 22.59 -10.27 -2.86
CA LYS A 255 23.36 -9.09 -3.31
C LYS A 255 22.42 -7.95 -3.67
N THR A 256 21.38 -8.22 -4.44
CA THR A 256 20.34 -7.26 -4.82
C THR A 256 19.71 -6.68 -3.56
N ASN A 257 19.21 -7.50 -2.65
CA ASN A 257 18.53 -7.03 -1.44
C ASN A 257 19.49 -6.60 -0.31
N SER A 258 20.76 -6.31 -0.61
CA SER A 258 21.73 -5.82 0.37
C SER A 258 21.48 -4.35 0.73
N VAL A 259 22.02 -3.91 1.88
CA VAL A 259 21.98 -2.49 2.27
C VAL A 259 22.59 -1.60 1.18
N ASP A 260 23.77 -1.96 0.68
CA ASP A 260 24.50 -1.15 -0.29
C ASP A 260 23.74 -0.99 -1.60
N SER A 261 23.14 -2.06 -2.12
CA SER A 261 22.43 -2.02 -3.41
C SER A 261 21.11 -1.24 -3.31
N ILE A 262 20.32 -1.47 -2.25
CA ILE A 262 19.06 -0.73 -2.05
C ILE A 262 19.33 0.76 -1.79
N LEU A 263 20.34 1.11 -0.97
CA LEU A 263 20.70 2.51 -0.73
C LEU A 263 21.27 3.17 -1.97
N ALA A 264 22.07 2.47 -2.78
CA ALA A 264 22.55 3.00 -4.06
C ALA A 264 21.38 3.35 -5.00
N HIS A 265 20.38 2.47 -5.11
CA HIS A 265 19.19 2.74 -5.89
C HIS A 265 18.40 3.95 -5.35
N ALA A 266 18.11 3.95 -4.04
CA ALA A 266 17.39 5.06 -3.40
C ALA A 266 18.10 6.41 -3.58
N ASN A 267 19.43 6.44 -3.42
CA ASN A 267 20.24 7.64 -3.62
C ASN A 267 20.31 8.08 -5.09
N GLY A 268 20.31 7.13 -6.03
CA GLY A 268 20.22 7.42 -7.46
C GLY A 268 18.90 8.09 -7.86
N CYS A 269 17.79 7.74 -7.17
CA CYS A 269 16.49 8.36 -7.38
C CYS A 269 16.27 9.67 -6.61
N ALA A 270 17.01 9.91 -5.52
CA ALA A 270 16.79 11.06 -4.65
C ALA A 270 16.79 12.44 -5.38
N PRO A 271 17.65 12.72 -6.38
CA PRO A 271 17.59 13.98 -7.14
C PRO A 271 16.26 14.20 -7.88
N LEU A 272 15.55 13.13 -8.25
CA LEU A 272 14.27 13.15 -8.94
C LEU A 272 13.07 13.32 -7.98
N SER A 273 13.34 13.28 -6.67
CA SER A 273 12.31 13.31 -5.62
C SER A 273 12.58 14.40 -4.58
N GLN A 274 13.29 15.48 -4.94
CA GLN A 274 13.71 16.55 -4.02
C GLN A 274 14.56 16.06 -2.84
N GLY A 275 15.43 15.08 -3.07
CA GLY A 275 16.32 14.51 -2.04
C GLY A 275 15.63 13.57 -1.05
N ARG A 276 14.39 13.14 -1.31
CA ARG A 276 13.60 12.32 -0.38
C ARG A 276 13.81 10.83 -0.63
N ALA A 277 13.79 10.02 0.43
CA ALA A 277 13.77 8.56 0.33
C ALA A 277 12.50 8.06 -0.41
N PRO A 278 12.55 6.86 -1.03
CA PRO A 278 11.39 6.21 -1.64
C PRO A 278 10.31 5.93 -0.61
N ASN A 279 9.05 5.96 -1.05
CA ASN A 279 7.93 5.52 -0.22
C ASN A 279 7.84 4.00 -0.23
N PHE A 280 8.16 3.35 -1.36
CA PHE A 280 8.05 1.91 -1.52
C PHE A 280 9.36 1.34 -2.06
N VAL A 281 9.97 0.43 -1.29
CA VAL A 281 11.12 -0.36 -1.75
C VAL A 281 10.59 -1.74 -2.15
N LEU A 282 10.38 -1.93 -3.46
CA LEU A 282 9.75 -3.12 -4.03
C LEU A 282 10.79 -4.21 -4.29
N LEU A 283 10.70 -5.33 -3.57
CA LEU A 283 11.67 -6.42 -3.60
C LEU A 283 11.04 -7.75 -4.03
N ASP A 284 11.80 -8.51 -4.82
CA ASP A 284 11.65 -9.97 -4.92
C ASP A 284 12.39 -10.65 -3.77
N TYR A 285 11.90 -11.81 -3.33
CA TYR A 285 12.50 -12.63 -2.27
C TYR A 285 12.81 -11.84 -1.01
N ILE A 286 11.77 -11.20 -0.44
CA ILE A 286 11.95 -10.22 0.63
C ILE A 286 12.54 -10.80 1.92
N ASP A 287 12.50 -12.13 2.06
CA ASP A 287 13.10 -12.90 3.15
C ASP A 287 14.62 -13.05 3.02
N ILE A 288 15.18 -12.69 1.86
CA ILE A 288 16.60 -12.78 1.55
C ILE A 288 17.22 -11.39 1.51
N GLY A 289 18.38 -11.25 2.14
CA GLY A 289 19.13 -10.00 2.21
C GLY A 289 18.77 -9.18 3.45
N GLN A 290 18.77 -7.85 3.30
CA GLN A 290 18.69 -6.89 4.39
C GLN A 290 17.61 -5.82 4.16
N GLY A 291 16.59 -6.10 3.33
CA GLY A 291 15.57 -5.14 2.93
C GLY A 291 14.90 -4.39 4.09
N LYS A 292 14.46 -5.11 5.14
CA LYS A 292 13.87 -4.47 6.33
C LYS A 292 14.84 -3.52 7.03
N LYS A 293 16.08 -3.94 7.23
CA LYS A 293 17.13 -3.10 7.83
C LYS A 293 17.35 -1.84 7.01
N THR A 294 17.40 -1.95 5.68
CA THR A 294 17.60 -0.79 4.82
C THR A 294 16.41 0.18 4.86
N VAL A 295 15.19 -0.33 4.90
CA VAL A 295 13.97 0.50 5.06
C VAL A 295 13.98 1.24 6.41
N ASP A 296 14.45 0.60 7.47
CA ASP A 296 14.60 1.26 8.77
C ASP A 296 15.63 2.39 8.71
N MET A 297 16.77 2.17 8.04
CA MET A 297 17.78 3.20 7.80
C MET A 297 17.25 4.37 6.95
N LEU A 298 16.50 4.10 5.89
CA LEU A 298 15.86 5.12 5.05
C LEU A 298 14.81 5.93 5.83
N ASN A 299 14.21 5.33 6.85
CA ASN A 299 13.35 6.00 7.81
C ASN A 299 14.12 6.70 8.96
N GLY A 300 15.45 6.67 8.98
CA GLY A 300 16.26 7.24 10.05
C GLY A 300 16.04 6.57 11.40
N LEU A 301 15.63 5.30 11.42
CA LEU A 301 15.51 4.52 12.65
C LEU A 301 16.89 3.96 13.04
N SER A 302 17.17 3.91 14.33
CA SER A 302 18.36 3.22 14.86
C SER A 302 18.22 1.72 14.59
N VAL A 303 19.19 1.16 13.85
CA VAL A 303 19.28 -0.26 13.48
C VAL A 303 20.38 -0.99 14.23
#